data_AF-A0A961F1K6-F1
#
_entry.id   AF-A0A961F1K6-F1
#
_cell.length_a   1.000
_cell.length_b   1.000
_cell.length_c   1.000
_cell.angle_alpha   90.00
_cell.angle_beta   90.00
_cell.angle_gamma   90.00
#
_symmetry.space_group_name_H-M   'P 1'
#
loop_
_entity.id
_entity.type
_entity.pdbx_description
1 polymer ?
#
loop_
_entity_poly.entity_id
_entity_poly.type
_entity_poly.pdbx_seq_one_letter_code
_entity_poly.pdbx_strand_id
1 'polypeptide(L)'
;MDKQARIDEIKAIRQGYQLVQAMQKLSREACSGDEAAFEVLTHMLEECRESEAWHRSSGYCSAVIHAIAQCASLRSMQTLIRYAKNLPDDIPYGTVELLSNILPAYRRIIMGPVKDLIKAPDGSPARAVGLQTFCNLYLNGALQGADIAFLQEQIKAFETDSFLTQHAVDLVRLEMAYKEKQAEEDLVAMLKGFLVEQGVDGDD
;
A
#
# COMPACT_ATOMS: atom_id res chain seq x y z
N MET A 1 27.27 7.39 18.94
CA MET A 1 26.35 8.49 19.30
C MET A 1 25.17 7.86 20.00
N ASP A 2 24.71 8.43 21.12
CA ASP A 2 23.54 7.90 21.83
C ASP A 2 22.31 7.93 20.91
N LYS A 3 21.58 6.82 20.84
CA LYS A 3 20.37 6.66 20.02
C LYS A 3 19.35 7.73 20.38
N GLN A 4 19.16 8.00 21.68
CA GLN A 4 18.18 8.96 22.14
C GLN A 4 18.56 10.39 21.73
N ALA A 5 19.83 10.78 21.93
CA ALA A 5 20.34 12.07 21.50
C ALA A 5 20.10 12.33 20.00
N ARG A 6 20.24 11.30 19.15
CA ARG A 6 19.99 11.40 17.71
C ARG A 6 18.52 11.65 17.39
N ILE A 7 17.62 10.99 18.11
CA ILE A 7 16.18 11.15 17.94
C ILE A 7 15.75 12.55 18.39
N ASP A 8 16.27 13.02 19.52
CA ASP A 8 15.99 14.35 20.05
C ASP A 8 16.47 15.45 19.10
N GLU A 9 17.64 15.27 18.47
CA GLU A 9 18.14 16.18 17.43
C GLU A 9 17.17 16.30 16.25
N ILE A 10 16.67 15.17 15.74
CA ILE A 10 15.72 15.15 14.62
C ILE A 10 14.38 15.79 15.04
N LYS A 11 13.88 15.49 16.24
CA LYS A 11 12.60 16.04 16.75
C LYS A 11 12.68 17.54 17.05
N ALA A 12 13.87 18.09 17.28
CA ALA A 12 14.08 19.52 17.46
C ALA A 12 13.94 20.31 16.15
N ILE A 13 14.01 19.64 14.98
CA ILE A 13 13.91 20.30 13.68
C ILE A 13 12.47 20.79 13.45
N ARG A 14 12.30 22.11 13.32
CA ARG A 14 10.99 22.76 13.06
C ARG A 14 10.72 23.04 11.59
N GLN A 15 11.76 23.15 10.77
CA GLN A 15 11.61 23.46 9.35
C GLN A 15 11.43 22.17 8.54
N GLY A 16 10.33 22.07 7.78
CA GLY A 16 9.99 20.84 7.05
C GLY A 16 11.08 20.34 6.10
N TYR A 17 11.73 21.25 5.36
CA TYR A 17 12.85 20.88 4.48
C TYR A 17 14.05 20.29 5.24
N GLN A 18 14.42 20.89 6.37
CA GLN A 18 15.52 20.38 7.19
C GLN A 18 15.20 19.00 7.77
N LEU A 19 13.94 18.76 8.17
CA LEU A 19 13.50 17.47 8.66
C LEU A 19 13.63 16.42 7.55
N VAL A 20 13.15 16.73 6.35
CA VAL A 20 13.29 15.83 5.18
C VAL A 20 14.75 15.51 4.89
N GLN A 21 15.65 16.50 4.92
CA GLN A 21 17.07 16.26 4.71
C GLN A 21 17.69 15.35 5.78
N ALA A 22 17.35 15.57 7.05
CA ALA A 22 17.82 14.73 8.16
C ALA A 22 17.31 13.29 8.01
N MET A 23 16.04 13.12 7.66
CA MET A 23 15.43 11.81 7.43
C MET A 23 16.02 11.08 6.23
N GLN A 24 16.29 11.79 5.12
CA GLN A 24 16.98 11.23 3.96
C GLN A 24 18.41 10.81 4.29
N LYS A 25 19.14 11.60 5.09
CA LYS A 25 20.48 11.24 5.56
C LYS A 25 20.42 9.96 6.39
N LEU A 26 19.53 9.89 7.38
CA LEU A 26 19.34 8.73 8.24
C LEU A 26 18.93 7.48 7.43
N SER A 27 18.01 7.64 6.46
CA SER A 27 17.63 6.58 5.53
C SER A 27 18.82 6.06 4.74
N ARG A 28 19.63 6.94 4.13
CA ARG A 28 20.84 6.53 3.37
C ARG A 28 21.84 5.75 4.21
N GLU A 29 22.07 6.17 5.46
CA GLU A 29 22.94 5.45 6.38
C GLU A 29 22.39 4.04 6.66
N ALA A 30 21.10 3.94 6.97
CA ALA A 30 20.43 2.66 7.17
C ALA A 30 20.49 1.75 5.93
N CYS A 31 20.31 2.31 4.72
CA CYS A 31 20.48 1.60 3.45
C CYS A 31 21.91 1.08 3.26
N SER A 32 22.91 1.82 3.75
CA SER A 32 24.32 1.45 3.62
C SER A 32 24.77 0.37 4.62
N GLY A 33 23.85 -0.16 5.43
CA GLY A 33 24.13 -1.20 6.42
C GLY A 33 24.41 -0.67 7.83
N ASP A 34 24.16 0.61 8.10
CA ASP A 34 24.23 1.14 9.47
C ASP A 34 23.01 0.66 10.28
N GLU A 35 23.24 -0.39 11.08
CA GLU A 35 22.24 -0.99 11.97
C GLU A 35 21.70 0.02 12.99
N ALA A 36 22.55 0.89 13.54
CA ALA A 36 22.12 1.88 14.52
C ALA A 36 21.21 2.93 13.89
N ALA A 37 21.47 3.33 12.63
CA ALA A 37 20.58 4.21 11.89
C ALA A 37 19.20 3.57 11.65
N PHE A 38 19.15 2.28 11.29
CA PHE A 38 17.88 1.57 11.11
C PHE A 38 17.11 1.38 12.43
N GLU A 39 17.81 1.12 13.54
CA GLU A 39 17.21 1.06 14.88
C GLU A 39 16.61 2.40 15.31
N VAL A 40 17.27 3.52 14.99
CA VAL A 40 16.74 4.87 15.22
C VAL A 40 15.44 5.06 14.44
N LEU A 41 15.42 4.74 13.14
CA LEU A 41 14.20 4.83 12.32
C LEU A 41 13.07 3.97 12.89
N THR A 42 13.38 2.73 13.29
CA THR A 42 12.38 1.81 13.86
C THR A 42 11.82 2.34 15.17
N HIS A 43 12.66 2.92 16.04
CA HIS A 43 12.19 3.50 17.29
C HIS A 43 11.30 4.71 17.05
N MET A 44 11.67 5.60 16.13
CA MET A 44 10.84 6.73 15.73
C MET A 44 9.50 6.28 15.15
N LEU A 45 9.46 5.15 14.44
CA LEU A 45 8.22 4.58 13.91
C LEU A 45 7.31 4.07 15.03
N GLU A 46 7.88 3.43 16.05
CA GLU A 46 7.11 2.97 17.21
C GLU A 46 6.48 4.14 17.98
N GLU A 47 7.17 5.28 18.11
CA GLU A 47 6.58 6.51 18.69
C GLU A 47 5.36 7.01 17.90
N CYS A 48 5.30 6.72 16.59
CA CYS A 48 4.19 7.08 15.72
C CYS A 48 3.01 6.10 15.78
N ARG A 49 3.08 5.01 16.58
CA ARG A 49 1.96 4.08 16.70
C ARG A 49 0.75 4.72 17.39
N GLU A 50 0.96 5.69 18.25
CA GLU A 50 -0.11 6.38 18.98
C GLU A 50 -0.90 7.32 18.05
N SER A 51 -2.24 7.26 18.09
CA SER A 51 -3.10 8.17 17.32
C SER A 51 -2.79 9.64 17.62
N GLU A 52 -2.52 9.97 18.89
CA GLU A 52 -2.10 11.29 19.34
C GLU A 52 -0.79 11.79 18.68
N ALA A 53 0.13 10.89 18.32
CA ALA A 53 1.35 11.28 17.61
C ALA A 53 1.03 11.81 16.20
N TRP A 54 0.05 11.20 15.52
CA TRP A 54 -0.40 11.66 14.21
C TRP A 54 -1.17 12.98 14.27
N HIS A 55 -1.99 13.18 15.30
CA HIS A 55 -2.68 14.45 15.49
C HIS A 55 -1.70 15.61 15.80
N ARG A 56 -0.67 15.35 16.61
CA ARG A 56 0.32 16.38 16.98
C ARG A 56 1.38 16.60 15.91
N SER A 57 1.75 15.57 15.15
CA SER A 57 2.97 15.58 14.33
C SER A 57 2.89 14.65 13.11
N SER A 58 1.80 14.74 12.34
CA SER A 58 1.60 13.97 11.10
C SER A 58 2.78 14.06 10.12
N GLY A 59 3.38 15.24 9.96
CA GLY A 59 4.55 15.44 9.09
C GLY A 59 5.78 14.65 9.54
N TYR A 60 6.01 14.52 10.84
CA TYR A 60 7.10 13.71 11.40
C TYR A 60 6.84 12.22 11.13
N CYS A 61 5.65 11.73 11.46
CA CYS A 61 5.32 10.31 11.28
C CYS A 61 5.31 9.89 9.81
N SER A 62 4.80 10.75 8.93
CA SER A 62 4.92 10.55 7.48
C SER A 62 6.39 10.48 7.03
N ALA A 63 7.24 11.41 7.50
CA ALA A 63 8.66 11.42 7.15
C ALA A 63 9.40 10.15 7.63
N VAL A 64 9.03 9.60 8.80
CA VAL A 64 9.57 8.34 9.32
C VAL A 64 9.19 7.17 8.42
N ILE A 65 7.91 7.04 8.07
CA ILE A 65 7.44 5.97 7.19
C ILE A 65 8.14 6.06 5.82
N HIS A 66 8.25 7.26 5.25
CA HIS A 66 8.96 7.46 3.98
C HIS A 66 10.46 7.12 4.07
N ALA A 67 11.14 7.48 5.15
CA ALA A 67 12.56 7.17 5.33
C ALA A 67 12.81 5.66 5.44
N ILE A 68 11.93 4.92 6.13
CA ILE A 68 11.98 3.46 6.17
C ILE A 68 11.68 2.89 4.79
N ALA A 69 10.62 3.35 4.12
CA ALA A 69 10.23 2.88 2.80
C ALA A 69 11.34 3.07 1.74
N GLN A 70 12.07 4.18 1.82
CA GLN A 70 13.19 4.50 0.93
C GLN A 70 14.34 3.48 1.02
N CYS A 71 14.42 2.70 2.12
CA CYS A 71 15.39 1.62 2.21
C CYS A 71 15.13 0.47 1.22
N ALA A 72 13.90 0.35 0.71
CA ALA A 72 13.50 -0.61 -0.33
C ALA A 72 14.02 -2.05 -0.11
N SER A 73 14.15 -2.46 1.16
CA SER A 73 14.70 -3.76 1.55
C SER A 73 13.61 -4.66 2.12
N LEU A 74 13.88 -5.97 2.18
CA LEU A 74 12.97 -6.91 2.84
C LEU A 74 12.73 -6.52 4.31
N ARG A 75 13.77 -6.01 4.98
CA ARG A 75 13.70 -5.55 6.37
C ARG A 75 12.77 -4.35 6.52
N SER A 76 12.89 -3.33 5.66
CA SER A 76 12.01 -2.15 5.73
C SER A 76 10.56 -2.52 5.41
N MET A 77 10.34 -3.41 4.44
CA MET A 77 9.03 -3.96 4.14
C MET A 77 8.41 -4.65 5.36
N GLN A 78 9.15 -5.55 6.00
CA GLN A 78 8.70 -6.28 7.19
C GLN A 78 8.40 -5.34 8.36
N THR A 79 9.22 -4.31 8.56
CA THR A 79 8.98 -3.28 9.58
C THR A 79 7.66 -2.54 9.33
N LEU A 80 7.41 -2.10 8.09
CA LEU A 80 6.16 -1.40 7.75
C LEU A 80 4.93 -2.30 7.84
N ILE A 81 5.04 -3.58 7.43
CA ILE A 81 3.95 -4.55 7.61
C ILE A 81 3.67 -4.80 9.09
N ARG A 82 4.71 -4.98 9.92
CA ARG A 82 4.53 -5.16 11.36
C ARG A 82 3.86 -3.93 11.99
N TYR A 83 4.25 -2.74 11.55
CA TYR A 83 3.61 -1.50 11.99
C TYR A 83 2.13 -1.47 11.59
N ALA A 84 1.79 -1.75 10.32
CA ALA A 84 0.42 -1.81 9.83
C ALA A 84 -0.45 -2.85 10.58
N LYS A 85 0.11 -4.00 10.93
CA LYS A 85 -0.58 -5.06 11.70
C LYS A 85 -0.98 -4.62 13.11
N ASN A 86 -0.27 -3.66 13.69
CA ASN A 86 -0.41 -3.24 15.08
C ASN A 86 -0.91 -1.80 15.21
N LEU A 87 -1.59 -1.28 14.18
CA LEU A 87 -2.23 0.03 14.28
C LEU A 87 -3.44 -0.04 15.22
N PRO A 88 -3.64 0.97 16.08
CA PRO A 88 -4.83 1.04 16.92
C PRO A 88 -6.07 1.41 16.07
N ASP A 89 -7.25 1.02 16.53
CA ASP A 89 -8.52 1.23 15.80
C ASP A 89 -8.87 2.72 15.61
N ASP A 90 -8.34 3.60 16.47
CA ASP A 90 -8.53 5.05 16.44
C ASP A 90 -7.48 5.79 15.58
N ILE A 91 -6.65 5.06 14.83
CA ILE A 91 -5.63 5.66 13.96
C ILE A 91 -6.29 6.53 12.87
N PRO A 92 -5.73 7.70 12.51
CA PRO A 92 -6.28 8.52 11.44
C PRO A 92 -6.25 7.81 10.08
N TYR A 93 -7.30 8.03 9.26
CA TYR A 93 -7.38 7.44 7.91
C TYR A 93 -6.16 7.77 7.04
N GLY A 94 -5.57 8.96 7.19
CA GLY A 94 -4.40 9.38 6.41
C GLY A 94 -3.19 8.48 6.64
N THR A 95 -3.07 7.84 7.81
CA THR A 95 -2.03 6.85 8.07
C THR A 95 -2.26 5.55 7.28
N VAL A 96 -3.52 5.11 7.21
CA VAL A 96 -3.93 3.93 6.43
C VAL A 96 -3.67 4.18 4.94
N GLU A 97 -4.09 5.33 4.43
CA GLU A 97 -3.88 5.76 3.03
C GLU A 97 -2.39 5.87 2.69
N LEU A 98 -1.59 6.45 3.58
CA LEU A 98 -0.14 6.56 3.38
C LEU A 98 0.51 5.18 3.24
N LEU A 99 0.20 4.25 4.13
CA LEU A 99 0.74 2.90 4.09
C LEU A 99 0.27 2.16 2.83
N SER A 100 -1.00 2.26 2.48
CA SER A 100 -1.56 1.58 1.31
C SER A 100 -1.00 2.08 -0.03
N ASN A 101 -0.52 3.32 -0.06
CA ASN A 101 0.19 3.90 -1.21
C ASN A 101 1.69 3.56 -1.25
N ILE A 102 2.31 3.33 -0.09
CA ILE A 102 3.75 3.01 0.00
C ILE A 102 4.02 1.52 -0.24
N LEU A 103 3.22 0.64 0.35
CA LEU A 103 3.46 -0.81 0.28
C LEU A 103 3.54 -1.38 -1.15
N PRO A 104 2.76 -0.89 -2.15
CA PRO A 104 2.90 -1.33 -3.53
C PRO A 104 4.30 -1.16 -4.14
N ALA A 105 5.12 -0.24 -3.62
CA ALA A 105 6.50 -0.04 -4.08
C ALA A 105 7.38 -1.29 -3.94
N TYR A 106 7.03 -2.20 -3.03
CA TYR A 106 7.71 -3.48 -2.83
C TYR A 106 7.29 -4.57 -3.85
N ARG A 107 6.36 -4.27 -4.77
CA ARG A 107 5.97 -5.17 -5.88
C ARG A 107 5.62 -6.59 -5.40
N ARG A 108 6.10 -7.63 -6.08
CA ARG A 108 5.70 -9.03 -5.85
C ARG A 108 6.01 -9.56 -4.44
N ILE A 109 7.04 -9.06 -3.75
CA ILE A 109 7.39 -9.58 -2.42
C ILE A 109 6.37 -9.21 -1.33
N ILE A 110 5.49 -8.23 -1.61
CA ILE A 110 4.50 -7.73 -0.64
C ILE A 110 3.20 -8.55 -0.62
N MET A 111 2.97 -9.40 -1.63
CA MET A 111 1.67 -10.06 -1.84
C MET A 111 1.23 -10.90 -0.65
N GLY A 112 2.08 -11.84 -0.20
CA GLY A 112 1.79 -12.69 0.96
C GLY A 112 1.53 -11.88 2.24
N PRO A 113 2.45 -10.99 2.64
CA PRO A 113 2.25 -10.13 3.81
C PRO A 113 0.99 -9.27 3.77
N VAL A 114 0.59 -8.76 2.59
CA VAL A 114 -0.63 -7.96 2.43
C VAL A 114 -1.89 -8.82 2.50
N LYS A 115 -1.88 -10.04 1.95
CA LYS A 115 -3.00 -10.98 2.18
C LYS A 115 -3.20 -11.28 3.66
N ASP A 116 -2.12 -11.33 4.44
CA ASP A 116 -2.23 -11.50 5.89
C ASP A 116 -2.81 -10.28 6.60
N LEU A 117 -2.56 -9.07 6.10
CA LEU A 117 -3.24 -7.85 6.59
C LEU A 117 -4.74 -7.91 6.33
N ILE A 118 -5.14 -8.36 5.13
CA ILE A 118 -6.55 -8.47 4.74
C ILE A 118 -7.30 -9.45 5.66
N LYS A 119 -6.66 -10.50 6.17
CA LYS A 119 -7.27 -11.46 7.11
C LYS A 119 -7.52 -10.90 8.52
N ALA A 120 -7.12 -9.66 8.81
CA ALA A 120 -7.44 -9.01 10.08
C ALA A 120 -8.98 -8.81 10.22
N PRO A 121 -9.49 -8.51 11.43
CA PRO A 121 -10.93 -8.31 11.64
C PRO A 121 -11.53 -7.26 10.71
N ASP A 122 -12.80 -7.45 10.35
CA ASP A 122 -13.56 -6.45 9.59
C ASP A 122 -13.59 -5.10 10.31
N GLY A 123 -13.43 -4.02 9.55
CA GLY A 123 -13.35 -2.66 10.08
C GLY A 123 -12.01 -2.29 10.74
N SER A 124 -11.03 -3.21 10.85
CA SER A 124 -9.71 -2.88 11.42
C SER A 124 -8.82 -2.06 10.46
N PRO A 125 -7.95 -1.18 10.98
CA PRO A 125 -7.00 -0.44 10.14
C PRO A 125 -6.06 -1.36 9.37
N ALA A 126 -5.65 -2.49 9.97
CA ALA A 126 -4.79 -3.47 9.32
C ALA A 126 -5.46 -4.05 8.05
N ARG A 127 -6.74 -4.43 8.14
CA ARG A 127 -7.50 -4.92 6.99
C ARG A 127 -7.67 -3.84 5.93
N ALA A 128 -7.95 -2.60 6.33
CA ALA A 128 -8.06 -1.46 5.41
C ALA A 128 -6.74 -1.20 4.66
N VAL A 129 -5.60 -1.14 5.36
CA VAL A 129 -4.27 -1.03 4.72
C VAL A 129 -4.08 -2.18 3.72
N GLY A 130 -4.39 -3.40 4.14
CA GLY A 130 -4.24 -4.58 3.31
C GLY A 130 -5.06 -4.51 2.02
N LEU A 131 -6.36 -4.24 2.14
CA LEU A 131 -7.29 -4.23 1.02
C LEU A 131 -6.99 -3.07 0.06
N GLN A 132 -6.75 -1.86 0.58
CA GLN A 132 -6.37 -0.71 -0.25
C GLN A 132 -5.04 -0.97 -0.99
N THR A 133 -4.05 -1.57 -0.33
CA THR A 133 -2.78 -1.96 -0.97
C THR A 133 -3.03 -2.92 -2.14
N PHE A 134 -3.91 -3.91 -1.96
CA PHE A 134 -4.23 -4.89 -2.99
C PHE A 134 -5.00 -4.28 -4.16
N CYS A 135 -5.93 -3.36 -3.88
CA CYS A 135 -6.59 -2.55 -4.91
C CYS A 135 -5.58 -1.74 -5.72
N ASN A 136 -4.65 -1.05 -5.05
CA ASN A 136 -3.58 -0.28 -5.70
C ASN A 136 -2.68 -1.18 -6.57
N LEU A 137 -2.35 -2.38 -6.11
CA LEU A 137 -1.58 -3.35 -6.89
C LEU A 137 -2.35 -3.82 -8.14
N TYR A 138 -3.67 -4.00 -8.04
CA TYR A 138 -4.51 -4.36 -9.18
C TYR A 138 -4.57 -3.24 -10.22
N LEU A 139 -4.85 -2.00 -9.78
CA LEU A 139 -4.94 -0.83 -10.66
C LEU A 139 -3.62 -0.54 -11.37
N ASN A 140 -2.49 -0.86 -10.73
CA ASN A 140 -1.16 -0.78 -11.33
C ASN A 140 -0.76 -1.99 -12.20
N GLY A 141 -1.67 -2.95 -12.43
CA GLY A 141 -1.39 -4.15 -13.24
C GLY A 141 -0.39 -5.13 -12.62
N ALA A 142 -0.17 -5.05 -11.30
CA ALA A 142 0.80 -5.88 -10.60
C ALA A 142 0.24 -7.22 -10.10
N LEU A 143 -1.10 -7.34 -9.95
CA LEU A 143 -1.75 -8.59 -9.58
C LEU A 143 -1.93 -9.52 -10.79
N GLN A 144 -1.84 -10.83 -10.57
CA GLN A 144 -1.99 -11.86 -11.61
C GLN A 144 -2.70 -13.10 -11.05
N GLY A 145 -3.44 -13.81 -11.91
CA GLY A 145 -4.00 -15.14 -11.62
C GLY A 145 -4.74 -15.22 -10.29
N ALA A 146 -4.25 -16.06 -9.37
CA ALA A 146 -4.86 -16.30 -8.06
C ALA A 146 -4.94 -15.05 -7.17
N ASP A 147 -4.11 -14.03 -7.38
CA ASP A 147 -4.18 -12.78 -6.62
C ASP A 147 -5.39 -11.93 -7.03
N ILE A 148 -5.74 -11.94 -8.33
CA ILE A 148 -6.93 -11.25 -8.84
C ILE A 148 -8.19 -11.94 -8.30
N ALA A 149 -8.23 -13.28 -8.38
CA ALA A 149 -9.35 -14.06 -7.83
C ALA A 149 -9.53 -13.79 -6.33
N PHE A 150 -8.43 -13.77 -5.57
CA PHE A 150 -8.47 -13.41 -4.16
C PHE A 150 -9.01 -11.98 -3.95
N LEU A 151 -8.55 -10.98 -4.72
CA LEU A 151 -9.09 -9.63 -4.62
C LEU A 151 -10.60 -9.59 -4.90
N GLN A 152 -11.07 -10.28 -5.95
CA GLN A 152 -12.49 -10.35 -6.31
C GLN A 152 -13.35 -10.89 -5.17
N GLU A 153 -12.89 -11.93 -4.47
CA GLU A 153 -13.57 -12.45 -3.29
C GLU A 153 -13.65 -11.40 -2.17
N GLN A 154 -12.55 -10.70 -1.91
CA GLN A 154 -12.51 -9.69 -0.85
C GLN A 154 -13.40 -8.48 -1.15
N ILE A 155 -13.35 -7.94 -2.37
CA ILE A 155 -14.18 -6.79 -2.76
C ILE A 155 -15.66 -7.16 -2.87
N LYS A 156 -16.00 -8.41 -3.18
CA LYS A 156 -17.40 -8.87 -3.21
C LYS A 156 -18.01 -8.93 -1.81
N ALA A 157 -17.21 -9.32 -0.81
CA ALA A 157 -17.63 -9.38 0.59
C ALA A 157 -17.52 -8.02 1.32
N PHE A 158 -16.91 -7.01 0.69
CA PHE A 158 -16.71 -5.70 1.32
C PHE A 158 -18.00 -4.87 1.33
N GLU A 159 -18.39 -4.43 2.53
CA GLU A 159 -19.54 -3.53 2.76
C GLU A 159 -19.11 -2.07 2.93
N THR A 160 -18.36 -1.75 4.00
CA THR A 160 -17.83 -0.41 4.27
C THR A 160 -16.83 -0.45 5.44
N ASP A 161 -16.05 0.61 5.63
CA ASP A 161 -15.23 0.85 6.82
C ASP A 161 -15.05 2.35 7.11
N SER A 162 -14.43 2.68 8.24
CA SER A 162 -14.10 4.06 8.63
C SER A 162 -12.88 4.65 7.92
N PHE A 163 -12.23 3.89 7.03
CA PHE A 163 -10.96 4.22 6.40
C PHE A 163 -11.09 4.54 4.91
N LEU A 164 -12.33 4.75 4.44
CA LEU A 164 -12.65 5.10 3.05
C LEU A 164 -12.20 4.04 2.03
N THR A 165 -12.02 2.79 2.46
CA THR A 165 -11.60 1.69 1.56
C THR A 165 -12.63 1.45 0.44
N GLN A 166 -13.89 1.83 0.68
CA GLN A 166 -14.96 1.81 -0.32
C GLN A 166 -14.56 2.49 -1.63
N HIS A 167 -13.83 3.62 -1.58
CA HIS A 167 -13.39 4.32 -2.79
C HIS A 167 -12.46 3.45 -3.65
N ALA A 168 -11.46 2.82 -3.04
CA ALA A 168 -10.53 1.93 -3.74
C ALA A 168 -11.25 0.69 -4.28
N VAL A 169 -12.19 0.14 -3.52
CA VAL A 169 -13.03 -0.99 -3.93
C VAL A 169 -13.87 -0.66 -5.16
N ASP A 170 -14.52 0.50 -5.17
CA ASP A 170 -15.37 0.93 -6.29
C ASP A 170 -14.57 1.18 -7.56
N LEU A 171 -13.38 1.78 -7.45
CA LEU A 171 -12.47 1.93 -8.60
C LEU A 171 -12.09 0.58 -9.20
N VAL A 172 -11.76 -0.41 -8.36
CA VAL A 172 -11.42 -1.76 -8.83
C VAL A 172 -12.62 -2.44 -9.49
N ARG A 173 -13.82 -2.33 -8.90
CA ARG A 173 -15.06 -2.90 -9.46
C ARG A 173 -15.35 -2.31 -10.84
N LEU A 174 -15.23 -0.98 -10.99
CA LEU A 174 -15.41 -0.29 -12.27
C LEU A 174 -14.40 -0.76 -13.32
N GLU A 175 -13.12 -0.84 -12.95
CA GLU A 175 -12.05 -1.28 -13.84
C GLU A 175 -12.23 -2.75 -14.28
N MET A 176 -12.65 -3.64 -13.37
CA MET A 176 -12.96 -5.03 -13.70
C MET A 176 -14.12 -5.12 -14.69
N ALA A 177 -15.22 -4.41 -14.43
CA ALA A 177 -16.39 -4.39 -15.32
C ALA A 177 -16.05 -3.83 -16.71
N TYR A 178 -15.19 -2.82 -16.78
CA TYR A 178 -14.70 -2.27 -18.04
C TYR A 178 -13.90 -3.29 -18.85
N LYS A 179 -12.98 -4.02 -18.22
CA LYS A 179 -12.18 -5.06 -18.87
C LYS A 179 -13.00 -6.24 -19.36
N GLU A 180 -14.02 -6.65 -18.59
CA GLU A 180 -14.94 -7.71 -19.01
C GLU A 180 -15.70 -7.32 -20.27
N LYS A 181 -16.22 -6.08 -20.32
CA LYS A 181 -16.92 -5.56 -21.50
C LYS A 181 -16.01 -5.47 -22.72
N GLN A 182 -14.78 -4.99 -22.54
CA GLN A 182 -13.80 -4.92 -23.63
C GLN A 182 -13.44 -6.30 -24.18
N ALA A 183 -13.25 -7.30 -23.29
CA ALA A 183 -12.98 -8.67 -23.71
C ALA A 183 -14.15 -9.30 -24.50
N GLU A 184 -15.39 -8.98 -24.14
CA GLU A 184 -16.58 -9.40 -24.89
C GLU A 184 -16.61 -8.76 -26.28
N GLU A 185 -16.37 -7.45 -26.37
CA GLU A 185 -16.31 -6.73 -27.65
C GLU A 185 -15.20 -7.26 -28.57
N ASP A 186 -14.01 -7.55 -28.03
CA ASP A 186 -12.88 -8.13 -28.74
C ASP A 186 -13.18 -9.55 -29.27
N LEU A 187 -13.85 -10.38 -28.46
CA LEU A 187 -14.27 -11.73 -28.87
C LEU A 187 -15.30 -11.66 -30.01
N VAL A 188 -16.28 -10.76 -29.91
CA VAL A 188 -17.27 -10.54 -30.96
C VAL A 188 -16.60 -10.07 -32.25
N ALA A 189 -15.64 -9.16 -32.17
CA ALA A 189 -14.87 -8.70 -33.32
C ALA A 189 -14.06 -9.83 -33.97
N MET A 190 -13.40 -10.67 -33.16
CA MET A 190 -12.64 -11.83 -33.64
C MET A 190 -13.53 -12.86 -34.33
N LEU A 191 -14.70 -13.20 -33.76
CA LEU A 191 -15.65 -14.13 -34.36
C LEU A 191 -16.20 -13.60 -35.69
N LYS A 192 -16.49 -12.29 -35.79
CA LYS A 192 -16.89 -11.66 -37.05
C LYS A 192 -15.80 -11.73 -38.11
N GLY A 193 -14.54 -11.45 -37.74
CA GLY A 193 -13.40 -11.57 -38.65
C GLY A 193 -13.24 -13.00 -39.18
N PHE A 194 -13.35 -13.99 -38.29
CA PHE A 194 -13.26 -15.41 -38.67
C PHE A 194 -14.38 -15.84 -39.62
N LEU A 195 -15.63 -15.38 -39.40
CA LEU A 195 -16.76 -15.68 -40.29
C LEU A 195 -16.60 -15.05 -41.68
N VAL A 196 -16.01 -13.85 -41.76
CA VAL A 196 -15.70 -13.18 -43.03
C VAL A 196 -14.58 -13.91 -43.80
N GLU A 197 -13.55 -14.41 -43.11
CA GLU A 197 -12.44 -15.15 -43.73
C GLU A 197 -12.83 -16.56 -44.21
N GLN A 198 -13.85 -17.17 -43.60
CA GLN A 198 -14.36 -18.50 -43.98
C GLN A 198 -15.23 -18.48 -45.25
N GLY A 199 -15.49 -17.32 -45.85
CA GLY A 199 -16.26 -17.22 -47.09
C GLY A 199 -17.70 -17.69 -46.93
N VAL A 200 -18.31 -17.49 -45.76
CA VAL A 200 -19.77 -17.58 -45.62
C VAL A 200 -20.35 -16.29 -46.21
N ASP A 201 -20.26 -16.17 -47.53
CA ASP A 201 -21.15 -15.28 -48.27
C ASP A 201 -22.56 -15.80 -48.03
N GLY A 202 -23.28 -15.13 -47.14
CA GLY A 202 -24.70 -15.34 -46.93
C GLY A 202 -25.46 -14.78 -48.12
N ASP A 203 -25.37 -15.46 -49.26
CA ASP A 203 -26.33 -15.38 -50.36
C ASP A 203 -26.99 -16.75 -50.51
N ASP A 204 -28.09 -16.94 -49.76
CA ASP A 204 -29.37 -17.52 -50.20
C ASP A 204 -30.43 -17.41 -49.09
#